data_AF-A0A7S3SI68-F1
#
_entry.id   AF-A0A7S3SI68-F1
#
_cell.length_a   1.000
_cell.length_b   1.000
_cell.length_c   1.000
_cell.angle_alpha   90.00
_cell.angle_beta   90.00
_cell.angle_gamma   90.00
#
_symmetry.space_group_name_H-M   'P 1'
#
loop_
_entity.id
_entity.type
_entity.pdbx_description
1 polymer ?
#
loop_
_entity_poly.entity_id
_entity_poly.type
_entity_poly.pdbx_seq_one_letter_code
_entity_poly.pdbx_strand_id
1 'polypeptide(L)'
;HGGDAVANLGAIALSKEIGPSISSGCLPSDEVIERGFQAVDQELLRRVSENPELSSGSTVIGALAVCQDNGLYSVKVCNCGDSRGLVVRDPEAADEGSVLVESVDHKPDNPEERARIEAAGGFVSGHPVARVDG
;
A
#
# COMPACT_ATOMS: atom_id res chain seq x y z
N HIS A 1 -8.76 10.23 -2.28
CA HIS A 1 -9.51 11.30 -1.60
C HIS A 1 -9.19 12.64 -2.25
N GLY A 2 -10.12 13.60 -2.23
CA GLY A 2 -9.91 14.92 -2.83
C GLY A 2 -9.80 14.92 -4.36
N GLY A 3 -10.24 13.85 -5.02
CA GLY A 3 -10.06 13.60 -6.46
C GLY A 3 -9.69 12.15 -6.72
N ASP A 4 -9.55 11.78 -7.99
CA ASP A 4 -9.22 10.44 -8.48
C ASP A 4 -7.90 10.35 -9.27
N ALA A 5 -7.29 11.50 -9.59
CA ALA A 5 -6.10 11.59 -10.43
C ALA A 5 -4.93 10.77 -9.89
N VAL A 6 -4.59 10.93 -8.59
CA VAL A 6 -3.50 10.17 -7.96
C VAL A 6 -3.79 8.67 -7.93
N ALA A 7 -5.04 8.26 -7.71
CA ALA A 7 -5.41 6.84 -7.73
C ALA A 7 -5.22 6.22 -9.13
N ASN A 8 -5.75 6.88 -10.16
CA ASN A 8 -5.69 6.42 -11.55
C ASN A 8 -4.27 6.37 -12.09
N LEU A 9 -3.45 7.39 -11.79
CA LEU A 9 -2.06 7.46 -12.22
C LEU A 9 -1.16 6.52 -11.42
N GLY A 10 -1.33 6.51 -10.09
CA GLY A 10 -0.52 5.74 -9.16
C GLY A 10 -0.62 4.24 -9.38
N ALA A 11 -1.82 3.71 -9.65
CA ALA A 11 -2.01 2.29 -9.91
C ALA A 11 -1.19 1.80 -11.12
N ILE A 12 -1.21 2.56 -12.22
CA ILE A 12 -0.45 2.25 -13.43
C ILE A 12 1.06 2.41 -13.18
N ALA A 13 1.46 3.47 -12.48
CA ALA A 13 2.86 3.76 -12.20
C ALA A 13 3.50 2.69 -11.30
N LEU A 14 2.83 2.29 -10.20
CA LEU A 14 3.32 1.25 -9.29
C LEU A 14 3.52 -0.09 -10.00
N SER A 15 2.57 -0.50 -10.86
CA SER A 15 2.72 -1.73 -11.62
C SER A 15 3.92 -1.68 -12.57
N LYS A 16 4.22 -0.53 -13.17
CA LYS A 16 5.36 -0.35 -14.08
C LYS A 16 6.69 -0.26 -13.33
N GLU A 17 6.70 0.34 -12.15
CA GLU A 17 7.90 0.55 -11.35
C GLU A 17 8.33 -0.74 -10.64
N ILE A 18 7.41 -1.42 -9.97
CA ILE A 18 7.71 -2.60 -9.14
C ILE A 18 7.62 -3.89 -9.95
N GLY A 19 6.71 -3.97 -10.93
CA GLY A 19 6.44 -5.17 -11.72
C GLY A 19 7.68 -5.81 -12.36
N PRO A 20 8.59 -5.05 -12.99
CA PRO A 20 9.83 -5.59 -13.57
C PRO A 20 10.78 -6.25 -12.55
N SER A 21 10.66 -5.91 -11.27
CA SER A 21 11.44 -6.52 -10.18
C SER A 21 10.90 -7.88 -9.74
N ILE A 22 9.75 -8.30 -10.28
CA ILE A 22 9.22 -9.65 -10.11
C ILE A 22 9.92 -10.55 -11.12
N SER A 23 10.77 -11.45 -10.64
CA SER A 23 11.45 -12.44 -11.48
C SER A 23 10.85 -13.83 -11.29
N SER A 24 11.07 -14.73 -12.26
CA SER A 24 10.62 -16.12 -12.14
C SER A 24 11.12 -16.73 -10.82
N GLY A 25 10.19 -17.15 -9.96
CA GLY A 25 10.46 -17.75 -8.66
C GLY A 25 10.77 -16.79 -7.50
N CYS A 26 10.96 -15.48 -7.71
CA CYS A 26 11.35 -14.57 -6.63
C CYS A 26 10.54 -13.26 -6.59
N LEU A 27 10.04 -12.93 -5.40
CA LEU A 27 9.44 -11.62 -5.12
C LEU A 27 10.55 -10.60 -4.85
N PRO A 28 10.34 -9.32 -5.19
CA PRO A 28 11.29 -8.26 -4.83
C PRO A 28 11.46 -8.14 -3.32
N SER A 29 12.63 -7.68 -2.87
CA SER A 29 12.87 -7.36 -1.46
C SER A 29 11.98 -6.20 -1.00
N ASP A 30 11.80 -6.07 0.31
CA ASP A 30 10.99 -4.97 0.87
C ASP A 30 11.60 -3.61 0.51
N GLU A 31 12.92 -3.50 0.53
CA GLU A 31 13.65 -2.29 0.11
C GLU A 31 13.36 -1.90 -1.36
N VAL A 32 13.22 -2.87 -2.27
CA VAL A 32 12.87 -2.59 -3.67
C VAL A 32 11.42 -2.12 -3.78
N ILE A 33 10.51 -2.73 -3.02
CA ILE A 33 9.10 -2.33 -2.98
C ILE A 33 8.98 -0.90 -2.42
N GLU A 34 9.61 -0.62 -1.28
CA GLU A 34 9.63 0.70 -0.64
C GLU A 34 10.18 1.77 -1.59
N ARG A 35 11.30 1.48 -2.28
CA ARG A 35 11.85 2.38 -3.30
C ARG A 35 10.87 2.63 -4.44
N GLY A 36 10.15 1.60 -4.90
CA GLY A 36 9.14 1.74 -5.93
C GLY A 36 7.98 2.65 -5.51
N PHE A 37 7.51 2.52 -4.26
CA PHE A 37 6.50 3.43 -3.70
C PHE A 37 7.02 4.88 -3.63
N GLN A 38 8.25 5.08 -3.15
CA GLN A 38 8.87 6.41 -3.08
C GLN A 38 9.07 7.04 -4.47
N ALA A 39 9.51 6.27 -5.46
CA ALA A 39 9.71 6.73 -6.82
C ALA A 39 8.39 7.17 -7.48
N VAL A 40 7.33 6.38 -7.30
CA VAL A 40 5.99 6.74 -7.80
C VAL A 40 5.44 7.97 -7.09
N ASP A 41 5.60 8.07 -5.77
CA ASP A 41 5.16 9.24 -5.01
C ASP A 41 5.88 10.52 -5.49
N GLN A 42 7.20 10.47 -5.70
CA GLN A 42 7.97 11.59 -6.25
C GLN A 42 7.50 12.01 -7.66
N GLU A 43 7.20 11.05 -8.54
CA GLU A 43 6.68 11.34 -9.88
C GLU A 43 5.27 11.95 -9.82
N LEU A 44 4.42 11.47 -8.92
CA LEU A 44 3.09 12.04 -8.71
C LEU A 44 3.18 13.47 -8.17
N LEU A 45 4.06 13.73 -7.21
CA LEU A 45 4.34 15.08 -6.68
C LEU A 45 4.81 16.04 -7.78
N ARG A 46 5.68 15.56 -8.69
CA ARG A 46 6.11 16.36 -9.86
C ARG A 46 4.92 16.71 -10.76
N ARG A 47 4.05 15.75 -11.07
CA ARG A 47 2.85 15.99 -11.91
C ARG A 47 1.85 16.94 -11.25
N VAL A 48 1.63 16.82 -9.95
CA VAL A 48 0.76 17.73 -9.19
C VAL A 48 1.34 19.14 -9.17
N SER A 49 2.66 19.28 -9.06
CA SER A 49 3.35 20.58 -9.14
C SER A 49 3.17 21.25 -10.50
N GLU A 50 3.15 20.47 -11.58
CA GLU A 50 2.93 20.95 -12.96
C GLU A 50 1.46 21.22 -13.27
N ASN A 51 0.55 20.48 -12.65
CA ASN A 51 -0.89 20.65 -12.78
C ASN A 51 -1.60 20.48 -11.42
N PRO A 52 -1.82 21.58 -10.69
CA PRO A 52 -2.46 21.56 -9.37
C PRO A 52 -3.87 20.97 -9.35
N GLU A 53 -4.58 20.92 -10.48
CA GLU A 53 -5.91 20.28 -10.59
C GLU A 53 -5.84 18.76 -10.36
N LEU A 54 -4.65 18.16 -10.42
CA LEU A 54 -4.42 16.75 -10.09
C LEU A 54 -4.29 16.51 -8.58
N SER A 55 -4.22 17.57 -7.77
CA SER A 55 -3.99 17.49 -6.32
C SER A 55 -5.08 16.65 -5.66
N SER A 56 -4.68 15.46 -5.24
CA SER A 56 -5.51 14.46 -4.58
C SER A 56 -4.60 13.50 -3.82
N GLY A 57 -5.16 12.66 -2.97
CA GLY A 57 -4.44 11.55 -2.35
C GLY A 57 -5.09 10.21 -2.67
N SER A 58 -4.38 9.11 -2.45
CA SER A 58 -4.94 7.76 -2.58
C SER A 58 -4.34 6.86 -1.52
N THR A 59 -5.11 5.87 -1.10
CA THR A 59 -4.56 4.68 -0.46
C THR A 59 -4.01 3.73 -1.52
N VAL A 60 -3.22 2.75 -1.09
CA VAL A 60 -2.77 1.62 -1.90
C VAL A 60 -2.91 0.33 -1.09
N ILE A 61 -3.59 -0.65 -1.66
CA ILE A 61 -3.48 -2.05 -1.26
C ILE A 61 -3.12 -2.86 -2.50
N GLY A 62 -2.06 -3.67 -2.42
CA GLY A 62 -1.56 -4.45 -3.55
C GLY A 62 -1.03 -5.81 -3.11
N ALA A 63 -1.05 -6.76 -4.03
CA ALA A 63 -0.45 -8.08 -3.83
C ALA A 63 0.54 -8.38 -4.94
N LEU A 64 1.75 -8.78 -4.56
CA LEU A 64 2.76 -9.34 -5.47
C LEU A 64 2.76 -10.84 -5.27
N ALA A 65 2.58 -11.61 -6.34
CA ALA A 65 2.48 -13.06 -6.28
C ALA A 65 3.34 -13.73 -7.35
N VAL A 66 4.07 -14.78 -6.97
CA VAL A 66 4.89 -15.59 -7.89
C VAL A 66 4.61 -17.06 -7.64
N CYS A 67 4.29 -17.78 -8.72
CA CYS A 67 4.20 -19.24 -8.71
C CYS A 67 5.60 -19.85 -8.68
N GLN A 68 5.82 -20.78 -7.76
CA GLN A 68 7.06 -21.52 -7.55
C GLN A 68 7.04 -22.83 -8.35
N ASP A 69 8.21 -23.45 -8.55
CA ASP A 69 8.33 -24.70 -9.31
C ASP A 69 7.53 -25.86 -8.71
N ASN A 70 7.23 -25.82 -7.41
CA ASN A 70 6.41 -26.80 -6.71
C ASN A 70 4.89 -26.53 -6.81
N GLY A 71 4.47 -25.53 -7.60
CA GLY A 71 3.08 -25.14 -7.78
C GLY A 71 2.48 -24.28 -6.66
N LEU A 72 3.26 -23.95 -5.62
CA LEU A 72 2.83 -23.04 -4.56
C LEU A 72 3.07 -21.58 -4.93
N TYR A 73 2.38 -20.66 -4.26
CA TYR A 73 2.55 -19.22 -4.45
C TYR A 73 3.28 -18.59 -3.27
N SER A 74 4.27 -17.76 -3.60
CA SER A 74 4.81 -16.76 -2.66
C SER A 74 4.05 -15.47 -2.88
N VAL A 75 3.54 -14.86 -1.80
CA VAL A 75 2.74 -13.63 -1.86
C VAL A 75 3.26 -12.59 -0.86
N LYS A 76 3.38 -11.34 -1.31
CA LYS A 76 3.56 -10.16 -0.44
C LYS A 76 2.36 -9.23 -0.60
N VAL A 77 1.80 -8.79 0.53
CA VAL A 77 0.75 -7.76 0.58
C VAL A 77 1.41 -6.43 0.93
N CYS A 78 1.15 -5.40 0.14
CA CYS A 78 1.67 -4.05 0.34
C CYS A 78 0.50 -3.13 0.69
N ASN A 79 0.54 -2.48 1.84
CA ASN A 79 -0.49 -1.53 2.27
C ASN A 79 0.09 -0.14 2.55
N CYS A 80 -0.61 0.89 2.06
CA CYS A 80 -0.35 2.29 2.38
C CYS A 80 -1.69 3.01 2.54
N GLY A 81 -2.09 3.23 3.80
CA GLY A 81 -3.36 3.85 4.16
C GLY A 81 -4.32 2.84 4.79
N ASP A 82 -5.62 3.07 4.64
CA ASP A 82 -6.67 2.33 5.33
C ASP A 82 -7.57 1.49 4.42
N SER A 83 -7.08 1.19 3.22
CA SER A 83 -7.60 0.04 2.47
C SER A 83 -7.08 -1.26 3.09
N ARG A 84 -7.81 -2.36 2.88
CA ARG A 84 -7.48 -3.65 3.50
C ARG A 84 -7.35 -4.77 2.50
N GLY A 85 -6.31 -5.58 2.66
CA GLY A 85 -6.04 -6.77 1.88
C GLY A 85 -5.96 -8.02 2.76
N LEU A 86 -6.51 -9.11 2.25
CA LEU A 86 -6.55 -10.41 2.91
C LEU A 86 -6.02 -11.47 1.93
N VAL A 87 -5.18 -12.38 2.41
CA VAL A 87 -4.83 -13.62 1.70
C VAL A 87 -5.48 -14.76 2.45
N VAL A 88 -6.33 -15.53 1.77
CA VAL A 88 -7.10 -16.63 2.38
C VAL A 88 -6.68 -17.93 1.71
N ARG A 89 -6.54 -19.00 2.49
CA ARG A 89 -6.31 -20.34 1.96
C ARG A 89 -7.60 -20.88 1.35
N ASP A 90 -7.47 -21.62 0.25
CA ASP A 90 -8.60 -22.35 -0.33
C ASP A 90 -9.31 -23.21 0.75
N PRO A 91 -10.60 -22.96 1.01
CA PRO A 91 -11.37 -23.71 2.00
C PRO A 91 -11.57 -25.19 1.64
N GLU A 92 -11.37 -25.61 0.40
CA GLU A 92 -11.41 -27.04 0.03
C GLU A 92 -10.07 -27.75 0.34
N ALA A 93 -8.98 -26.99 0.56
CA ALA A 93 -7.65 -27.52 0.85
C ALA A 93 -7.33 -27.64 2.36
N ALA A 94 -8.22 -27.16 3.23
CA ALA A 94 -8.13 -27.28 4.69
C ALA A 94 -9.54 -27.22 5.28
N ASP A 95 -9.81 -27.98 6.36
CA ASP A 95 -11.16 -28.11 6.95
C ASP A 95 -11.85 -26.78 7.34
N GLU A 96 -11.15 -25.64 7.35
CA GLU A 96 -11.71 -24.28 7.45
C GLU A 96 -10.84 -23.28 6.64
N GLY A 97 -11.48 -22.36 5.91
CA GLY A 97 -10.81 -21.27 5.17
C GLY A 97 -10.11 -20.31 6.12
N SER A 98 -8.80 -20.45 6.30
CA SER A 98 -7.99 -19.63 7.20
C SER A 98 -7.42 -18.41 6.49
N VAL A 99 -7.53 -17.24 7.13
CA VAL A 99 -6.82 -16.02 6.74
C VAL A 99 -5.33 -16.23 7.03
N LEU A 100 -4.50 -16.17 5.98
CA LEU A 100 -3.05 -16.32 6.05
C LEU A 100 -2.35 -14.99 6.30
N VAL A 101 -2.87 -13.91 5.71
CA VAL A 101 -2.33 -12.55 5.84
C VAL A 101 -3.51 -11.58 5.91
N GLU A 102 -3.43 -10.62 6.83
CA GLU A 102 -4.28 -9.44 6.90
C GLU A 102 -3.36 -8.21 6.95
N SER A 103 -3.59 -7.23 6.09
CA SER A 103 -2.88 -5.95 6.18
C SER A 103 -3.34 -5.15 7.40
N VAL A 104 -2.43 -4.41 8.02
CA VAL A 104 -2.76 -3.49 9.10
C VAL A 104 -3.11 -2.13 8.52
N ASP A 105 -4.34 -1.65 8.74
CA ASP A 105 -4.76 -0.30 8.33
C ASP A 105 -3.89 0.76 9.02
N HIS A 106 -3.37 1.73 8.26
CA HIS A 106 -2.65 2.88 8.81
C HIS A 106 -3.65 3.93 9.28
N LYS A 107 -3.99 3.89 10.58
CA LYS A 107 -4.89 4.85 11.22
C LYS A 107 -4.10 5.84 12.09
N PRO A 108 -4.45 7.14 12.12
CA PRO A 108 -3.71 8.14 12.87
C PRO A 108 -3.59 7.85 14.38
N ASP A 109 -4.57 7.17 14.96
CA ASP A 109 -4.62 6.78 16.38
C ASP A 109 -3.83 5.50 16.70
N ASN A 110 -3.32 4.78 15.70
CA ASN A 110 -2.38 3.69 15.94
C ASN A 110 -1.11 4.26 16.62
N PRO A 111 -0.56 3.62 17.67
CA PRO A 111 0.53 4.18 18.45
C PRO A 111 1.77 4.58 17.62
N GLU A 112 2.17 3.76 16.66
CA GLU A 112 3.32 4.02 15.79
C GLU A 112 3.06 5.19 14.83
N GLU A 113 1.87 5.23 14.21
CA GLU A 113 1.49 6.33 13.31
C GLU A 113 1.34 7.65 14.06
N ARG A 114 0.73 7.62 15.25
CA ARG A 114 0.64 8.79 16.11
C ARG A 114 2.02 9.33 16.49
N ALA A 115 2.93 8.45 16.90
CA ALA A 115 4.30 8.84 17.23
C ALA A 115 5.02 9.45 16.03
N ARG A 116 4.83 8.88 14.82
CA ARG A 116 5.39 9.41 13.57
C ARG A 116 4.84 10.81 13.24
N ILE A 117 3.53 11.01 13.39
CA ILE A 117 2.86 12.30 13.16
C ILE A 117 3.38 13.36 14.15
N GLU A 118 3.41 13.05 15.44
CA GLU A 118 3.86 13.97 16.49
C GLU A 118 5.36 14.31 16.33
N ALA A 119 6.19 13.34 15.96
CA ALA A 119 7.61 13.57 15.67
C ALA A 119 7.85 14.48 14.45
N ALA A 120 6.92 14.50 13.50
CA ALA A 120 6.93 15.41 12.35
C ALA A 120 6.37 16.82 12.68
N GLY A 121 5.92 17.05 13.93
CA GLY A 121 5.35 18.32 14.39
C GLY A 121 3.85 18.48 14.15
N GLY A 122 3.18 17.44 13.66
CA GLY A 122 1.72 17.41 13.54
C GLY A 122 1.04 16.93 14.83
N PHE A 123 -0.28 16.78 14.79
CA PHE A 123 -1.05 16.21 15.90
C PHE A 123 -2.21 15.33 15.40
N VAL A 124 -2.68 14.45 16.28
CA VAL A 124 -3.86 13.61 16.03
C VAL A 124 -5.05 14.15 16.80
N SER A 125 -6.16 14.37 16.12
CA SER A 125 -7.40 14.88 16.73
C SER A 125 -8.66 14.29 16.10
N GLY A 126 -9.82 14.57 16.68
CA GLY A 126 -11.11 14.07 16.19
C GLY A 126 -11.65 12.88 16.97
N HIS A 127 -12.98 12.86 17.17
CA HIS A 127 -13.72 11.78 17.79
C HIS A 127 -15.11 11.70 17.13
N PRO A 128 -15.62 10.52 16.74
CA PRO A 128 -15.06 9.19 16.95
C PRO A 128 -13.98 8.76 15.93
N VAL A 129 -13.67 9.59 14.93
CA VAL A 129 -12.69 9.26 13.88
C VAL A 129 -11.47 10.16 14.01
N ALA A 130 -10.30 9.55 14.21
CA ALA A 130 -9.02 10.25 14.30
C ALA A 130 -8.59 10.82 12.93
N ARG A 131 -8.00 12.01 12.96
CA ARG A 131 -7.51 12.77 11.80
C ARG A 131 -6.16 13.39 12.13
N VAL A 132 -5.36 13.61 11.10
CA VAL A 132 -4.09 14.33 11.15
C VAL A 132 -4.38 15.82 10.99
N ASP A 133 -3.93 16.63 11.94
CA ASP A 133 -4.01 18.11 11.92
C ASP A 133 -5.42 18.73 11.86
N GLY A 134 -6.47 17.95 12.17
CA GLY A 134 -7.86 18.43 12.28
C GLY A 134 -8.78 17.94 11.17
#